data_AF-A0A497CXB1-F1
#
_entry.id   AF-A0A497CXB1-F1
#
_cell.length_a   1.000
_cell.length_b   1.000
_cell.length_c   1.000
_cell.angle_alpha   90.00
_cell.angle_beta   90.00
_cell.angle_gamma   90.00
#
_symmetry.space_group_name_H-M   'P 1'
#
loop_
_entity.id
_entity.type
_entity.pdbx_description
1 polymer ?
#
loop_
_entity_poly.entity_id
_entity_poly.type
_entity_poly.pdbx_seq_one_letter_code
_entity_poly.pdbx_strand_id
1 'polypeptide(L)'
;MNDPEIKPKEKSKSLRITAYVLASTLFLFISLALVPKIIGDVAENGFSTFYNETWEVMVMYWTYIVFTIGFVIVWKNKLIGGIIIFLASILQMGPFLIIDLNFGSLIFGLPMLVSAILFFVLSSCPYKS
;
A
#
# COMPACT_ATOMS: atom_id res chain seq x y z
N MET A 1 28.87 -26.11 -20.87
CA MET A 1 28.28 -25.77 -19.56
C MET A 1 26.93 -25.16 -19.89
N ASN A 2 25.87 -25.97 -19.89
CA ASN A 2 24.54 -25.51 -20.29
C ASN A 2 23.92 -24.81 -19.08
N ASP A 3 23.73 -23.50 -19.18
CA ASP A 3 22.85 -22.80 -18.25
C ASP A 3 21.47 -23.48 -18.32
N PRO A 4 20.89 -23.89 -17.18
CA PRO A 4 19.57 -24.48 -17.19
C PRO A 4 18.58 -23.43 -17.71
N GLU A 5 17.98 -23.70 -18.88
CA GLU A 5 16.86 -22.92 -19.42
C GLU A 5 15.69 -23.01 -18.44
N ILE A 6 15.62 -22.04 -17.52
CA ILE A 6 14.47 -21.90 -16.62
C ILE A 6 13.24 -21.65 -17.49
N LYS A 7 12.33 -22.63 -17.51
CA LYS A 7 11.11 -22.57 -18.33
C LYS A 7 10.32 -21.30 -17.98
N PRO A 8 9.78 -20.57 -18.97
CA PRO A 8 9.10 -19.28 -18.74
C PRO A 8 7.93 -19.33 -17.74
N LYS A 9 7.29 -20.50 -17.57
CA LYS A 9 6.23 -20.72 -16.56
C LYS A 9 6.72 -20.66 -15.11
N GLU A 10 7.94 -21.10 -14.85
CA GLU A 10 8.52 -21.15 -13.49
C GLU A 10 8.95 -19.75 -13.01
N LYS A 11 9.52 -18.94 -13.91
CA LYS A 11 9.81 -17.51 -13.67
C LYS A 11 8.55 -16.71 -13.33
N SER A 12 7.44 -16.93 -14.03
CA SER A 12 6.18 -16.22 -13.79
C SER A 12 5.57 -16.53 -12.42
N LYS A 13 5.67 -17.79 -11.96
CA LYS A 13 5.18 -18.20 -10.64
C LYS A 13 6.05 -17.61 -9.52
N SER A 14 7.37 -17.64 -9.67
CA SER A 14 8.31 -17.05 -8.71
C SER A 14 8.09 -15.54 -8.55
N LEU A 15 7.97 -14.80 -9.66
CA LEU A 15 7.71 -13.36 -9.65
C LEU A 15 6.43 -12.99 -8.90
N ARG A 16 5.35 -13.75 -9.10
CA ARG A 16 4.08 -13.56 -8.40
C ARG A 16 4.22 -13.70 -6.90
N ILE A 17 4.83 -14.80 -6.46
CA ILE A 17 5.03 -15.08 -5.03
C ILE A 17 5.85 -13.94 -4.42
N THR A 18 6.96 -13.57 -5.04
CA THR A 18 7.81 -12.47 -4.57
C THR A 18 7.05 -11.15 -4.46
N ALA A 19 6.25 -10.79 -5.47
CA ALA A 19 5.46 -9.56 -5.45
C ALA A 19 4.39 -9.55 -4.33
N TYR A 20 3.70 -10.68 -4.11
CA TYR A 20 2.75 -10.80 -3.00
C TYR A 20 3.42 -10.73 -1.63
N VAL A 21 4.57 -11.40 -1.47
CA VAL A 21 5.36 -11.36 -0.23
C VAL A 21 5.80 -9.92 0.05
N LEU A 22 6.39 -9.24 -0.93
CA LEU A 22 6.84 -7.86 -0.78
C LEU A 22 5.68 -6.91 -0.44
N ALA A 23 4.57 -6.97 -1.18
CA ALA A 23 3.41 -6.11 -0.92
C ALA A 23 2.80 -6.37 0.47
N SER A 24 2.77 -7.63 0.92
CA SER A 24 2.29 -7.99 2.26
C SER A 24 3.22 -7.50 3.36
N THR A 25 4.53 -7.57 3.15
CA THR A 25 5.53 -7.01 4.08
C THR A 25 5.39 -5.50 4.19
N LEU A 26 5.19 -4.80 3.08
CA LEU A 26 4.97 -3.34 3.09
C LEU A 26 3.66 -2.97 3.80
N PHE A 27 2.59 -3.74 3.55
CA PHE A 27 1.32 -3.58 4.27
C PHE A 27 1.50 -3.78 5.79
N LEU A 28 2.20 -4.84 6.21
CA LEU A 28 2.49 -5.11 7.61
C LEU A 28 3.32 -4.01 8.25
N PHE A 29 4.35 -3.52 7.56
CA PHE A 29 5.17 -2.42 8.05
C PHE A 29 4.34 -1.15 8.33
N ILE A 30 3.50 -0.75 7.37
CA ILE A 30 2.60 0.41 7.56
C ILE A 30 1.61 0.14 8.71
N SER A 31 1.04 -1.07 8.77
CA SER A 31 0.06 -1.44 9.81
C SER A 31 0.69 -1.38 11.21
N LEU A 32 1.91 -1.88 11.38
CA LEU A 32 2.62 -1.82 12.65
C LEU A 32 2.97 -0.39 13.08
N ALA A 33 3.15 0.52 12.12
CA ALA A 33 3.42 1.92 12.42
C ALA A 33 2.14 2.71 12.78
N LEU A 34 1.01 2.44 12.09
CA LEU A 34 -0.20 3.26 12.21
C LEU A 34 -1.25 2.67 13.14
N VAL A 35 -1.42 1.35 13.20
CA VAL A 35 -2.48 0.73 14.02
C VAL A 35 -2.30 1.02 15.50
N PRO A 36 -1.11 0.89 16.11
CA PRO A 36 -0.94 1.22 17.53
C PRO A 36 -1.26 2.68 17.84
N LYS A 37 -0.88 3.60 16.93
CA LYS A 37 -1.16 5.03 17.06
C LYS A 37 -2.67 5.30 17.01
N ILE A 38 -3.36 4.75 16.00
CA ILE A 38 -4.82 4.88 15.88
C ILE A 38 -5.53 4.32 17.12
N ILE A 39 -5.10 3.16 17.63
CA ILE A 39 -5.69 2.56 18.84
C ILE A 39 -5.47 3.46 20.06
N GLY A 40 -4.25 4.01 20.23
CA GLY A 40 -3.94 4.94 21.31
C GLY A 40 -4.83 6.18 21.28
N ASP A 41 -4.91 6.83 20.12
CA ASP A 41 -5.69 8.05 19.95
C ASP A 41 -7.19 7.81 20.15
N VAL A 42 -7.71 6.67 19.68
CA VAL A 42 -9.11 6.28 19.91
C VAL A 42 -9.35 5.92 21.38
N ALA A 43 -8.38 5.34 22.09
CA ALA A 43 -8.54 5.03 23.51
C ALA A 43 -8.57 6.30 24.37
N GLU A 44 -7.77 7.32 24.01
CA GLU A 44 -7.69 8.59 24.74
C GLU A 44 -8.85 9.54 24.41
N ASN A 45 -9.18 9.68 23.12
CA ASN A 45 -10.09 10.72 22.63
C ASN A 45 -11.38 10.17 21.99
N GLY A 46 -11.57 8.84 21.98
CA GLY A 46 -12.65 8.18 21.27
C GLY A 46 -12.56 8.40 19.75
N PHE A 47 -13.68 8.17 19.04
CA PHE A 47 -13.75 8.43 17.59
C PHE A 47 -13.71 9.93 17.23
N SER A 48 -13.65 10.83 18.21
CA SER A 48 -13.54 12.27 17.95
C SER A 48 -12.18 12.65 17.35
N THR A 49 -11.14 11.83 17.54
CA THR A 49 -9.80 12.02 16.95
C THR A 49 -9.83 12.11 15.42
N PHE A 50 -10.76 11.41 14.75
CA PHE A 50 -10.86 11.46 13.29
C PHE A 50 -11.34 12.81 12.73
N TYR A 51 -11.82 13.71 13.59
CA TYR A 51 -12.36 15.02 13.21
C TYR A 51 -11.68 16.19 13.94
N ASN A 52 -11.07 15.94 15.10
CA ASN A 52 -10.49 16.97 15.96
C ASN A 52 -8.95 17.01 15.92
N GLU A 53 -8.30 16.07 15.23
CA GLU A 53 -6.85 16.09 15.01
C GLU A 53 -6.43 17.13 13.96
N THR A 54 -5.12 17.34 13.85
CA THR A 54 -4.57 18.12 12.73
C THR A 54 -4.98 17.48 11.40
N TRP A 55 -5.20 18.32 10.39
CA TRP A 55 -5.61 17.86 9.06
C TRP A 55 -4.63 16.80 8.49
N GLU A 56 -3.35 16.91 8.84
CA GLU A 56 -2.29 15.96 8.52
C GLU A 56 -2.59 14.55 9.05
N VAL A 57 -2.87 14.43 10.35
CA VAL A 57 -3.18 13.15 11.00
C VAL A 57 -4.48 12.58 10.44
N MET A 58 -5.47 13.43 10.19
CA MET A 58 -6.73 13.04 9.57
C MET A 58 -6.51 12.40 8.19
N VAL A 59 -5.76 13.07 7.30
CA VAL A 59 -5.45 12.54 5.97
C VAL A 59 -4.72 11.21 6.08
N MET A 60 -3.73 11.10 6.99
CA MET A 60 -2.98 9.86 7.21
C MET A 60 -3.86 8.68 7.63
N TYR A 61 -4.87 8.90 8.47
CA TYR A 61 -5.82 7.85 8.87
C TYR A 61 -6.74 7.44 7.73
N TRP A 62 -7.29 8.41 7.00
CA TRP A 62 -8.16 8.11 5.86
C TRP A 62 -7.42 7.40 4.72
N THR A 63 -6.22 7.84 4.37
CA THR A 63 -5.41 7.19 3.33
C THR A 63 -5.04 5.77 3.75
N TYR A 64 -4.75 5.51 5.02
CA TYR A 64 -4.51 4.16 5.54
C TYR A 64 -5.75 3.26 5.44
N ILE A 65 -6.94 3.77 5.76
CA ILE A 65 -8.19 3.02 5.60
C ILE A 65 -8.42 2.68 4.13
N VAL A 66 -8.29 3.66 3.23
CA VAL A 66 -8.44 3.46 1.79
C VAL A 66 -7.40 2.49 1.25
N PHE A 67 -6.14 2.58 1.70
CA PHE A 67 -5.07 1.65 1.38
C PHE A 67 -5.44 0.21 1.79
N THR A 68 -5.95 0.03 3.00
CA THR A 68 -6.36 -1.28 3.52
C THR A 68 -7.50 -1.87 2.69
N ILE A 69 -8.51 -1.07 2.34
CA ILE A 69 -9.60 -1.48 1.46
C ILE A 69 -9.07 -1.89 0.08
N GLY A 70 -8.18 -1.08 -0.51
CA GLY A 70 -7.53 -1.39 -1.79
C GLY A 70 -6.74 -2.69 -1.75
N PHE A 71 -6.00 -2.92 -0.66
CA PHE A 71 -5.25 -4.16 -0.43
C PHE A 71 -6.16 -5.38 -0.33
N VAL A 72 -7.31 -5.28 0.34
CA VAL A 72 -8.31 -6.36 0.37
C VAL A 72 -8.91 -6.62 -1.01
N ILE A 73 -9.21 -5.57 -1.78
CA ILE A 73 -9.79 -5.70 -3.12
C ILE A 73 -8.82 -6.35 -4.11
N VAL A 74 -7.51 -6.16 -3.94
CA VAL A 74 -6.48 -6.67 -4.86
C VAL A 74 -6.49 -8.20 -5.01
N TRP A 75 -6.98 -8.90 -3.99
CA TRP A 75 -7.14 -10.36 -3.99
C TRP A 75 -8.23 -10.82 -4.96
N LYS A 76 -9.26 -10.00 -5.17
CA LYS A 76 -10.34 -10.25 -6.14
C LYS A 76 -10.03 -9.64 -7.50
N ASN A 77 -9.59 -8.38 -7.54
CA ASN A 77 -9.28 -7.66 -8.75
C ASN A 77 -8.02 -6.81 -8.55
N LYS A 78 -6.90 -7.29 -9.11
CA LYS A 78 -5.58 -6.67 -8.95
C LYS A 78 -5.53 -5.25 -9.51
N LEU A 79 -6.20 -4.99 -10.63
CA LEU A 79 -6.20 -3.68 -11.27
C LEU A 79 -6.98 -2.66 -10.43
N ILE A 80 -8.21 -3.00 -10.02
CA ILE A 80 -9.04 -2.10 -9.20
C ILE A 80 -8.37 -1.85 -7.84
N GLY A 81 -7.90 -2.91 -7.17
CA GLY A 81 -7.18 -2.77 -5.91
C GLY A 81 -5.93 -1.91 -6.05
N GLY A 82 -5.14 -2.13 -7.12
CA GLY A 82 -3.97 -1.32 -7.44
C GLY A 82 -4.30 0.16 -7.67
N ILE A 83 -5.40 0.48 -8.36
CA ILE A 83 -5.86 1.87 -8.58
C ILE A 83 -6.20 2.53 -7.24
N ILE A 84 -6.92 1.84 -6.36
CA ILE A 84 -7.30 2.36 -5.04
C ILE A 84 -6.04 2.65 -4.20
N ILE A 85 -5.09 1.71 -4.16
CA ILE A 85 -3.81 1.87 -3.45
C ILE A 85 -3.00 3.03 -4.05
N PHE A 86 -2.97 3.16 -5.37
CA PHE A 86 -2.26 4.23 -6.07
C PHE A 86 -2.84 5.59 -5.70
N LEU A 87 -4.17 5.75 -5.72
CA LEU A 87 -4.83 6.99 -5.32
C LEU A 87 -4.58 7.32 -3.85
N ALA A 88 -4.66 6.32 -2.95
CA ALA A 88 -4.31 6.52 -1.54
C ALA A 88 -2.86 7.00 -1.37
N SER A 89 -1.92 6.47 -2.15
CA SER A 89 -0.51 6.89 -2.10
C SER A 89 -0.32 8.34 -2.56
N ILE A 90 -1.02 8.77 -3.62
CA ILE A 90 -0.95 10.16 -4.10
C ILE A 90 -1.54 11.11 -3.05
N LEU A 91 -2.67 10.75 -2.44
CA LEU A 91 -3.28 11.57 -1.40
C LEU A 91 -2.44 11.60 -0.12
N GLN A 92 -1.68 10.54 0.17
CA GLN A 92 -0.75 10.50 1.31
C GLN A 92 0.52 11.32 1.07
N MET A 93 0.98 11.47 -0.17
CA MET A 93 2.23 12.17 -0.48
C MET A 93 2.01 13.61 -0.95
N GLY A 94 0.97 13.83 -1.76
CA GLY A 94 0.73 15.08 -2.48
C GLY A 94 0.58 16.30 -1.58
N PRO A 95 -0.42 16.33 -0.67
CA PRO A 95 -0.63 17.46 0.23
C PRO A 95 0.64 17.78 1.05
N PHE A 96 1.27 16.76 1.62
CA PHE A 96 2.40 16.93 2.51
C PHE A 96 3.71 17.33 1.82
N LEU A 97 3.97 16.84 0.61
CA LEU A 97 5.16 17.23 -0.17
C LEU A 97 5.02 18.64 -0.74
N ILE A 98 3.83 19.00 -1.21
CA ILE A 98 3.60 20.25 -1.95
C ILE A 98 3.31 21.41 -1.02
N ILE A 99 2.58 21.17 0.08
CA ILE A 99 2.09 22.22 0.97
C ILE A 99 3.07 22.43 2.14
N ASP A 100 3.51 21.34 2.80
CA ASP A 100 4.28 21.45 4.05
C ASP A 100 5.76 21.07 3.94
N LEU A 101 6.22 20.63 2.75
CA LEU A 101 7.56 20.05 2.54
C LEU A 101 7.89 18.95 3.57
N ASN A 102 6.85 18.26 4.06
CA ASN A 102 6.96 17.27 5.12
C ASN A 102 7.35 15.92 4.52
N PHE A 103 8.65 15.66 4.49
CA PHE A 103 9.23 14.39 4.03
C PHE A 103 8.81 13.18 4.86
N GLY A 104 8.29 13.36 6.08
CA GLY A 104 7.79 12.26 6.92
C GLY A 104 6.62 11.50 6.26
N SER A 105 5.81 12.19 5.46
CA SER A 105 4.69 11.59 4.73
C SER A 105 5.11 10.54 3.69
N LEU A 106 6.33 10.67 3.13
CA LEU A 106 6.89 9.75 2.14
C LEU A 106 7.09 8.34 2.70
N ILE A 107 7.39 8.24 3.99
CA ILE A 107 7.63 6.95 4.66
C ILE A 107 6.37 6.09 4.63
N PHE A 108 5.19 6.71 4.59
CA PHE A 108 3.91 6.02 4.47
C PHE A 108 3.45 5.89 3.02
N GLY A 109 3.64 6.94 2.21
CA GLY A 109 3.15 6.97 0.83
C GLY A 109 3.96 6.14 -0.17
N LEU A 110 5.29 6.09 -0.05
CA LEU A 110 6.14 5.33 -0.98
C LEU A 110 5.89 3.83 -0.91
N PRO A 111 5.77 3.17 0.27
CA PRO A 111 5.45 1.75 0.32
C PRO A 111 4.07 1.42 -0.26
N MET A 112 3.08 2.32 -0.11
CA MET A 112 1.79 2.19 -0.77
C MET A 112 1.94 2.24 -2.29
N LEU A 113 2.69 3.22 -2.82
CA LEU A 113 2.96 3.36 -4.25
C LEU A 113 3.67 2.13 -4.82
N VAL A 114 4.71 1.62 -4.14
CA VAL A 114 5.42 0.40 -4.55
C VAL A 114 4.46 -0.78 -4.60
N SER A 115 3.57 -0.92 -3.61
CA SER A 115 2.55 -1.96 -3.59
C SER A 115 1.61 -1.86 -4.80
N ALA A 116 1.13 -0.66 -5.13
CA ALA A 116 0.30 -0.43 -6.33
C ALA A 116 1.02 -0.84 -7.62
N ILE A 117 2.28 -0.42 -7.78
CA ILE A 117 3.10 -0.75 -8.96
C ILE A 117 3.27 -2.27 -9.09
N LEU A 118 3.56 -2.97 -7.99
CA LEU A 118 3.66 -4.43 -8.00
C LEU A 118 2.36 -5.07 -8.49
N PHE A 119 1.20 -4.61 -7.99
CA PHE A 119 -0.08 -5.15 -8.43
C PHE A 119 -0.46 -4.79 -9.87
N PHE A 120 -0.04 -3.63 -10.39
CA PHE A 120 -0.17 -3.30 -11.81
C PHE A 120 0.68 -4.23 -12.69
N VAL A 121 1.95 -4.46 -12.33
CA VAL A 121 2.82 -5.41 -13.04
C VAL A 121 2.19 -6.80 -13.05
N LEU A 122 1.65 -7.25 -11.92
CA LEU A 122 0.96 -8.54 -11.83
C LEU A 122 -0.36 -8.61 -12.62
N SER A 123 -1.01 -7.46 -12.85
CA SER A 123 -2.23 -7.36 -13.66
C SER A 123 -1.91 -7.43 -15.15
N SER A 124 -0.78 -6.84 -15.56
CA SER A 124 -0.31 -6.80 -16.95
C SER A 124 0.41 -8.08 -17.40
N CYS A 125 0.79 -8.97 -16.48
CA CYS A 125 1.28 -10.31 -16.80
C CYS A 125 0.15 -11.36 -16.72
N PRO A 126 -0.57 -11.64 -17.83
CA PRO A 126 -1.58 -12.69 -17.85
C PRO A 126 -0.91 -14.05 -17.64
N TYR A 127 -1.25 -14.72 -16.54
CA TYR A 127 -0.92 -16.12 -16.34
C TYR A 127 -1.97 -16.94 -17.10
N LYS A 128 -1.60 -17.50 -18.25
CA LYS A 128 -2.38 -18.60 -18.84
C LYS A 128 -2.18 -19.81 -17.93
N SER A 129 -3.21 -20.14 -17.15
CA SER A 129 -3.32 -21.41 -16.41
C SER A 129 -3.22 -22.58 -17.37
#